data_AF-A0A8T7J6B7-F1
#
_entry.id   AF-A0A8T7J6B7-F1
#
_cell.length_a   1.000
_cell.length_b   1.000
_cell.length_c   1.000
_cell.angle_alpha   90.00
_cell.angle_beta   90.00
_cell.angle_gamma   90.00
#
_symmetry.space_group_name_H-M   'P 1'
#
loop_
_entity.id
_entity.type
_entity.pdbx_description
1 polymer ?
#
loop_
_entity_poly.entity_id
_entity_poly.type
_entity_poly.pdbx_seq_one_letter_code
_entity_poly.pdbx_strand_id
1 'polypeptide(L)'
;MPYSINNEKCRAEQINALSDAWANDPRWTNVDRGYTAEDVVRLRGTFQVEHTIARRGAERLWTQIENARPDGFIQCSGAQSPGQAVQQAKNGVEAIYLSARGSKSIASDFKGTNTAAEAVQRINGAFKRADEIQWSRGTDFSDENFVDYFLPIVADSEPALGSVLNAHEIMKSMIGAGAAGVHFADHLSGSRSKDDSATVLVPTSEAVQKLVSARLAADVLGVPAMILARTTADSASLVTSDVDPNDATFVTGERTEDGFYRVKNGLEQSIARGLAYAQYADLVWVDTGKLDMGFAREFAKAIHEKYPSKPLAYNCSTLVSDMDESKSLAMRKELALLGYHYQFINANVLSMSMEQASRSEAA
;
A
#
# COMPACT_ATOMS: atom_id res chain seq x y z
N MET A 1 -43.99 19.18 8.45
CA MET A 1 -42.80 20.07 8.39
C MET A 1 -41.73 19.37 7.57
N PRO A 2 -41.06 20.02 6.62
CA PRO A 2 -39.89 19.43 5.99
C PRO A 2 -38.79 19.22 7.04
N TYR A 3 -38.10 18.08 6.97
CA TYR A 3 -36.97 17.74 7.84
C TYR A 3 -35.85 18.78 7.66
N SER A 4 -35.48 19.49 8.73
CA SER A 4 -34.43 20.52 8.69
C SER A 4 -33.08 19.92 9.05
N ILE A 5 -32.13 19.96 8.12
CA ILE A 5 -30.76 19.43 8.27
C ILE A 5 -29.89 20.47 9.02
N ASN A 6 -30.32 20.92 10.20
CA ASN A 6 -29.73 22.09 10.88
C ASN A 6 -28.43 21.80 11.66
N ASN A 7 -27.89 20.58 11.61
CA ASN A 7 -26.69 20.19 12.38
C ASN A 7 -25.46 19.90 11.50
N GLU A 8 -25.53 20.10 10.18
CA GLU A 8 -24.37 19.87 9.31
C GLU A 8 -23.51 21.13 9.18
N LYS A 9 -22.18 20.94 9.23
CA LYS A 9 -21.21 22.02 9.00
C LYS A 9 -21.42 22.62 7.61
N CYS A 10 -21.46 23.95 7.54
CA CYS A 10 -21.49 24.61 6.24
C CYS A 10 -20.18 24.40 5.48
N ARG A 11 -20.17 24.66 4.17
CA ARG A 11 -18.96 24.47 3.34
C ARG A 11 -17.73 25.18 3.89
N ALA A 12 -17.88 26.43 4.35
CA ALA A 12 -16.77 27.21 4.91
C ALA A 12 -16.18 26.56 6.17
N GLU A 13 -17.02 26.05 7.07
CA GLU A 13 -16.57 25.33 8.27
C GLU A 13 -15.87 24.02 7.92
N GLN A 14 -16.33 23.30 6.91
CA GLN A 14 -15.67 22.08 6.44
C GLN A 14 -14.30 22.36 5.81
N ILE A 15 -14.18 23.44 5.02
CA ILE A 15 -12.92 23.87 4.40
C ILE A 15 -11.92 24.24 5.49
N ASN A 16 -12.31 25.12 6.43
CA ASN A 16 -11.43 25.55 7.52
C ASN A 16 -10.98 24.38 8.38
N ALA A 17 -11.89 23.48 8.77
CA ALA A 17 -11.53 22.31 9.57
C ALA A 17 -10.54 21.38 8.84
N LEU A 18 -10.68 21.22 7.53
CA LEU A 18 -9.77 20.39 6.74
C LEU A 18 -8.40 21.05 6.56
N SER A 19 -8.37 22.35 6.26
CA SER A 19 -7.14 23.15 6.20
C SER A 19 -6.39 23.13 7.53
N ASP A 20 -7.09 23.31 8.65
CA ASP A 20 -6.50 23.27 9.99
C ASP A 20 -5.95 21.89 10.32
N ALA A 21 -6.67 20.82 9.97
CA ALA A 21 -6.19 19.46 10.16
C ALA A 21 -4.90 19.20 9.36
N TRP A 22 -4.84 19.59 8.09
CA TRP A 22 -3.64 19.40 7.27
C TRP A 22 -2.44 20.21 7.76
N ALA A 23 -2.67 21.39 8.34
CA ALA A 23 -1.60 22.25 8.85
C ALA A 23 -1.05 21.80 10.22
N ASN A 24 -1.90 21.21 11.07
CA ASN A 24 -1.57 21.02 12.48
C ASN A 24 -1.51 19.54 12.93
N ASP A 25 -2.11 18.61 12.19
CA ASP A 25 -2.06 17.19 12.52
C ASP A 25 -0.73 16.58 12.06
N PRO A 26 0.08 15.99 12.99
CA PRO A 26 1.35 15.35 12.66
C PRO A 26 1.25 14.31 11.54
N ARG A 27 0.10 13.65 11.37
CA ARG A 27 -0.19 12.69 10.29
C ARG A 27 0.10 13.25 8.90
N TRP A 28 -0.04 14.55 8.70
CA TRP A 28 0.11 15.21 7.39
C TRP A 28 1.44 15.95 7.21
N THR A 29 2.36 15.81 8.16
CA THR A 29 3.71 16.38 8.05
C THR A 29 4.42 15.84 6.80
N ASN A 30 4.94 16.74 5.95
CA ASN A 30 5.62 16.40 4.70
C ASN A 30 4.76 15.57 3.71
N VAL A 31 3.44 15.81 3.68
CA VAL A 31 2.50 15.27 2.70
C VAL A 31 1.96 16.40 1.82
N ASP A 32 2.43 16.44 0.58
CA ASP A 32 2.04 17.43 -0.41
C ASP A 32 0.72 17.05 -1.10
N ARG A 33 -0.06 18.09 -1.40
CA ARG A 33 -1.32 17.99 -2.15
C ARG A 33 -1.27 18.92 -3.35
N GLY A 34 -1.57 18.39 -4.52
CA GLY A 34 -1.72 19.18 -5.75
C GLY A 34 -3.07 19.91 -5.87
N TYR A 35 -3.78 20.11 -4.76
CA TYR A 35 -5.14 20.67 -4.68
C TYR A 35 -5.40 21.26 -3.29
N THR A 36 -6.51 21.98 -3.17
CA THR A 36 -6.89 22.70 -1.93
C THR A 36 -7.96 21.96 -1.13
N ALA A 37 -8.18 22.37 0.13
CA ALA A 37 -9.30 21.90 0.94
C ALA A 37 -10.67 22.25 0.31
N GLU A 38 -10.75 23.37 -0.41
CA GLU A 38 -11.94 23.77 -1.16
C GLU A 38 -12.26 22.77 -2.28
N ASP A 39 -11.26 22.30 -3.01
CA ASP A 39 -11.44 21.27 -4.04
C ASP A 39 -12.01 19.97 -3.46
N VAL A 40 -11.51 19.57 -2.29
CA VAL A 40 -12.01 18.38 -1.59
C VAL A 40 -13.47 18.55 -1.20
N VAL A 41 -13.82 19.65 -0.52
CA VAL A 41 -15.20 19.91 -0.07
C VAL A 41 -16.15 20.06 -1.26
N ARG A 42 -15.68 20.61 -2.39
CA ARG A 42 -16.44 20.69 -3.64
C ARG A 42 -16.80 19.32 -4.22
N LEU A 43 -15.98 18.30 -3.99
CA LEU A 43 -16.18 16.92 -4.49
C LEU A 43 -16.82 15.97 -3.47
N ARG A 44 -16.97 16.40 -2.21
CA ARG A 44 -17.42 15.58 -1.07
C ARG A 44 -18.90 15.19 -1.11
N GLY A 45 -19.72 15.95 -1.83
CA GLY A 45 -21.18 15.85 -1.74
C GLY A 45 -21.71 16.50 -0.46
N THR A 46 -23.02 16.34 -0.20
CA THR A 46 -23.67 16.97 0.96
C THR A 46 -23.60 16.13 2.22
N PHE A 47 -23.40 14.82 2.11
CA PHE A 47 -23.40 13.88 3.22
C PHE A 47 -22.14 13.01 3.19
N GLN A 48 -21.42 12.96 4.31
CA GLN A 48 -20.23 12.12 4.45
C GLN A 48 -20.62 10.73 4.94
N VAL A 49 -20.35 9.71 4.12
CA VAL A 49 -20.44 8.32 4.57
C VAL A 49 -19.22 8.00 5.42
N GLU A 50 -19.44 7.48 6.62
CA GLU A 50 -18.36 7.03 7.50
C GLU A 50 -17.83 5.66 7.08
N HIS A 51 -16.50 5.55 7.02
CA HIS A 51 -15.78 4.33 6.65
C HIS A 51 -14.98 3.81 7.85
N THR A 52 -15.68 3.39 8.90
CA THR A 52 -15.11 3.07 10.22
C THR A 52 -13.94 2.10 10.17
N ILE A 53 -14.04 1.00 9.42
CA ILE A 53 -12.99 -0.01 9.32
C ILE A 53 -11.73 0.56 8.65
N ALA A 54 -11.89 1.29 7.54
CA ALA A 54 -10.78 1.92 6.84
C ALA A 54 -10.09 2.97 7.71
N ARG A 55 -10.86 3.84 8.38
CA ARG A 55 -10.35 4.87 9.29
C ARG A 55 -9.55 4.25 10.44
N ARG A 56 -10.17 3.34 11.21
CA ARG A 56 -9.52 2.66 12.34
C ARG A 56 -8.26 1.91 11.89
N GLY A 57 -8.33 1.20 10.77
CA GLY A 57 -7.18 0.48 10.22
C GLY A 57 -6.04 1.42 9.83
N ALA A 58 -6.33 2.52 9.14
CA ALA A 58 -5.33 3.50 8.73
C ALA A 58 -4.66 4.20 9.93
N GLU A 59 -5.46 4.62 10.91
CA GLU A 59 -4.97 5.26 12.15
C GLU A 59 -4.11 4.29 12.95
N ARG A 60 -4.54 3.03 13.10
CA ARG A 60 -3.75 1.97 13.76
C ARG A 60 -2.43 1.75 13.04
N LEU A 61 -2.47 1.61 11.72
CA LEU A 61 -1.28 1.35 10.91
C LEU A 61 -0.28 2.51 11.00
N TRP A 62 -0.76 3.76 10.91
CA TRP A 62 0.08 4.95 11.09
C TRP A 62 0.70 4.99 12.49
N THR A 63 -0.11 4.78 13.53
CA THR A 63 0.36 4.76 14.93
C THR A 63 1.45 3.71 15.16
N GLN A 64 1.33 2.53 14.53
CA GLN A 64 2.36 1.49 14.62
C GLN A 64 3.66 1.89 13.93
N ILE A 65 3.59 2.58 12.78
CA ILE A 65 4.77 3.08 12.07
C ILE A 65 5.45 4.20 12.86
N GLU A 66 4.67 5.17 13.33
CA GLU A 66 5.18 6.35 14.03
C GLU A 66 5.83 5.98 15.37
N ASN A 67 5.26 5.00 16.09
CA ASN A 67 5.80 4.52 17.35
C ASN A 67 6.73 3.31 17.20
N ALA A 68 7.13 2.96 15.97
CA ALA A 68 8.05 1.86 15.77
C ALA A 68 9.38 2.15 16.46
N ARG A 69 9.91 1.16 17.18
CA ARG A 69 11.30 1.21 17.66
C ARG A 69 12.25 1.30 16.45
N PRO A 70 13.49 1.79 16.63
CA PRO A 70 14.46 1.82 15.54
C PRO A 70 14.68 0.46 14.84
N ASP A 71 14.65 -0.65 15.59
CA ASP A 71 14.73 -2.02 15.04
C ASP A 71 13.36 -2.70 14.89
N GLY A 72 12.28 -1.95 15.09
CA GLY A 72 10.90 -2.42 15.04
C GLY A 72 10.30 -2.28 13.65
N PHE A 73 9.52 -3.27 13.24
CA PHE A 73 8.75 -3.25 12.00
C PHE A 73 7.41 -3.93 12.24
N ILE A 74 6.42 -3.59 11.41
CA ILE A 74 5.10 -4.21 11.44
C ILE A 74 5.19 -5.54 10.72
N GLN A 75 4.87 -6.63 11.41
CA GLN A 75 4.84 -7.95 10.81
C GLN A 75 3.60 -8.13 9.95
N CYS A 76 3.78 -7.98 8.63
CA CYS A 76 2.70 -8.11 7.66
C CYS A 76 2.78 -9.44 6.90
N SER A 77 1.63 -10.05 6.66
CA SER A 77 1.55 -11.35 5.98
C SER A 77 0.52 -11.35 4.86
N GLY A 78 0.86 -12.02 3.76
CA GLY A 78 -0.02 -12.21 2.63
C GLY A 78 -1.15 -13.19 2.91
N ALA A 79 -2.38 -12.85 2.51
CA ALA A 79 -3.54 -13.75 2.61
C ALA A 79 -4.04 -14.23 1.23
N GLN A 80 -4.46 -15.49 1.13
CA GLN A 80 -5.10 -16.11 -0.05
C GLN A 80 -6.55 -16.54 0.22
N SER A 81 -7.01 -16.52 1.48
CA SER A 81 -8.39 -16.75 1.87
C SER A 81 -8.76 -15.88 3.08
N PRO A 82 -10.04 -15.55 3.29
CA PRO A 82 -10.48 -14.84 4.51
C PRO A 82 -10.19 -15.66 5.79
N GLY A 83 -10.27 -16.99 5.71
CA GLY A 83 -9.93 -17.88 6.82
C GLY A 83 -8.45 -17.79 7.20
N GLN A 84 -7.56 -17.70 6.22
CA GLN A 84 -6.12 -17.50 6.46
C GLN A 84 -5.85 -16.17 7.19
N ALA A 85 -6.53 -15.09 6.79
CA ALA A 85 -6.41 -13.80 7.48
C ALA A 85 -6.84 -13.89 8.95
N VAL A 86 -7.94 -14.60 9.24
CA VAL A 86 -8.38 -14.84 10.63
C VAL A 86 -7.33 -15.63 11.44
N GLN A 87 -6.69 -16.63 10.84
CA GLN A 87 -5.61 -17.37 11.52
C GLN A 87 -4.36 -16.49 11.73
N GLN A 88 -4.03 -15.64 10.77
CA GLN A 88 -2.93 -14.67 10.90
C GLN A 88 -3.16 -13.73 12.10
N ALA A 89 -4.38 -13.21 12.27
CA ALA A 89 -4.74 -12.39 13.44
C ALA A 89 -4.55 -13.15 14.76
N LYS A 90 -4.97 -14.41 14.84
CA LYS A 90 -4.78 -15.25 16.04
C LYS A 90 -3.32 -15.52 16.37
N ASN A 91 -2.47 -15.54 15.35
CA ASN A 91 -1.04 -15.83 15.48
C ASN A 91 -0.19 -14.55 15.60
N GLY A 92 -0.80 -13.41 15.90
CA GLY A 92 -0.09 -12.17 16.19
C GLY A 92 0.46 -11.43 14.97
N VAL A 93 -0.03 -11.72 13.75
CA VAL A 93 0.23 -10.85 12.59
C VAL A 93 -0.41 -9.49 12.84
N GLU A 94 0.32 -8.42 12.53
CA GLU A 94 -0.08 -7.06 12.89
C GLU A 94 -0.86 -6.36 11.77
N ALA A 95 -0.66 -6.78 10.52
CA ALA A 95 -1.36 -6.27 9.35
C ALA A 95 -1.45 -7.32 8.23
N ILE A 96 -2.48 -7.20 7.39
CA ILE A 96 -2.63 -8.05 6.20
C ILE A 96 -2.10 -7.31 4.98
N TYR A 97 -1.23 -7.97 4.22
CA TYR A 97 -0.88 -7.54 2.88
C TYR A 97 -1.74 -8.29 1.86
N LEU A 98 -2.49 -7.58 1.04
CA LEU A 98 -3.34 -8.18 0.01
C LEU A 98 -2.73 -7.98 -1.37
N SER A 99 -1.93 -8.96 -1.80
CA SER A 99 -1.36 -9.01 -3.15
C SER A 99 -2.43 -9.17 -4.23
N ALA A 100 -2.14 -8.75 -5.46
CA ALA A 100 -2.94 -9.03 -6.65
C ALA A 100 -3.39 -10.50 -6.80
N ARG A 101 -2.48 -11.46 -6.54
CA ARG A 101 -2.80 -12.89 -6.60
C ARG A 101 -3.71 -13.32 -5.44
N GLY A 102 -3.47 -12.79 -4.24
CA GLY A 102 -4.36 -12.98 -3.09
C GLY A 102 -5.77 -12.49 -3.39
N SER A 103 -5.90 -11.30 -3.99
CA SER A 103 -7.18 -10.75 -4.44
C SER A 103 -7.91 -11.68 -5.40
N LYS A 104 -7.21 -12.19 -6.44
CA LYS A 104 -7.78 -13.14 -7.41
C LYS A 104 -8.20 -14.48 -6.75
N SER A 105 -7.45 -14.95 -5.76
CA SER A 105 -7.79 -16.16 -5.00
C SER A 105 -9.04 -15.97 -4.15
N ILE A 106 -9.11 -14.88 -3.39
CA ILE A 106 -10.20 -14.60 -2.45
C ILE A 106 -11.50 -14.25 -3.19
N ALA A 107 -11.39 -13.52 -4.30
CA ALA A 107 -12.49 -13.05 -5.12
C ALA A 107 -12.65 -13.88 -6.41
N SER A 108 -12.30 -15.17 -6.40
CA SER A 108 -12.32 -16.04 -7.60
C SER A 108 -13.67 -16.04 -8.34
N ASP A 109 -14.76 -15.98 -7.59
CA ASP A 109 -16.12 -16.05 -8.12
C ASP A 109 -16.69 -14.66 -8.46
N PHE A 110 -15.92 -13.60 -8.19
CA PHE A 110 -16.33 -12.23 -8.45
C PHE A 110 -16.12 -11.87 -9.91
N LYS A 111 -17.21 -11.47 -10.57
CA LYS A 111 -17.21 -11.10 -12.00
C LYS A 111 -16.97 -9.61 -12.24
N GLY A 112 -16.80 -8.82 -11.18
CA GLY A 112 -16.52 -7.39 -11.30
C GLY A 112 -15.04 -7.09 -11.57
N THR A 113 -14.74 -5.84 -11.87
CA THR A 113 -13.41 -5.40 -12.28
C THR A 113 -12.47 -5.09 -11.12
N ASN A 114 -13.00 -4.80 -9.92
CA ASN A 114 -12.20 -4.52 -8.74
C ASN A 114 -12.16 -5.71 -7.78
N THR A 115 -11.43 -6.75 -8.19
CA THR A 115 -11.25 -7.98 -7.40
C THR A 115 -10.56 -7.74 -6.06
N ALA A 116 -9.70 -6.71 -5.97
CA ALA A 116 -9.00 -6.38 -4.75
C ALA A 116 -9.93 -5.77 -3.69
N ALA A 117 -10.81 -4.82 -4.05
CA ALA A 117 -11.81 -4.30 -3.10
C ALA A 117 -12.76 -5.40 -2.60
N GLU A 118 -13.22 -6.30 -3.48
CA GLU A 118 -14.03 -7.46 -3.08
C GLU A 118 -13.26 -8.36 -2.09
N ALA A 119 -11.98 -8.60 -2.34
CA ALA A 119 -11.16 -9.41 -1.43
C ALA A 119 -10.94 -8.73 -0.07
N VAL A 120 -10.71 -7.41 -0.03
CA VAL A 120 -10.68 -6.63 1.22
C VAL A 120 -11.99 -6.79 1.98
N GLN A 121 -13.13 -6.65 1.30
CA GLN A 121 -14.45 -6.77 1.91
C GLN A 121 -14.67 -8.18 2.50
N ARG A 122 -14.27 -9.23 1.79
CA ARG A 122 -14.38 -10.62 2.25
C ARG A 122 -13.51 -10.90 3.48
N ILE A 123 -12.28 -10.37 3.52
CA ILE A 123 -11.40 -10.47 4.69
C ILE A 123 -12.06 -9.76 5.88
N ASN A 124 -12.49 -8.51 5.71
CA ASN A 124 -13.15 -7.73 6.77
C ASN A 124 -14.45 -8.40 7.25
N GLY A 125 -15.20 -9.06 6.36
CA GLY A 125 -16.37 -9.86 6.73
C GLY A 125 -16.01 -11.06 7.62
N ALA A 126 -14.89 -11.74 7.33
CA ALA A 126 -14.39 -12.83 8.18
C ALA A 126 -13.87 -12.34 9.53
N PHE A 127 -13.15 -11.21 9.56
CA PHE A 127 -12.73 -10.56 10.81
C PHE A 127 -13.92 -10.17 11.67
N LYS A 128 -14.93 -9.52 11.08
CA LYS A 128 -16.16 -9.16 11.77
C LYS A 128 -16.84 -10.38 12.37
N ARG A 129 -16.94 -11.49 11.61
CA ARG A 129 -17.56 -12.71 12.14
C ARG A 129 -16.76 -13.32 13.29
N ALA A 130 -15.43 -13.31 13.21
CA ALA A 130 -14.57 -13.82 14.28
C ALA A 130 -14.68 -12.97 15.56
N ASP A 131 -14.73 -11.64 15.39
CA ASP A 131 -14.97 -10.67 16.47
C ASP A 131 -16.34 -10.86 17.12
N GLU A 132 -17.42 -10.98 16.34
CA GLU A 132 -18.77 -11.27 16.85
C GLU A 132 -18.81 -12.56 17.69
N ILE A 133 -18.10 -13.61 17.25
CA ILE A 133 -18.01 -14.87 17.98
C ILE A 133 -17.27 -14.67 19.31
N GLN A 134 -16.13 -13.99 19.29
CA GLN A 134 -15.35 -13.68 20.50
C GLN A 134 -16.18 -12.87 21.50
N TRP A 135 -16.79 -11.78 21.04
CA TRP A 135 -17.63 -10.92 21.87
C TRP A 135 -18.83 -11.66 22.46
N SER A 136 -19.50 -12.52 21.66
CA SER A 136 -20.64 -13.32 22.12
C SER A 136 -20.31 -14.32 23.24
N ARG A 137 -19.03 -14.69 23.39
CA ARG A 137 -18.54 -15.58 24.45
C ARG A 137 -18.18 -14.83 25.73
N GLY A 138 -18.32 -13.51 25.74
CA GLY A 138 -17.99 -12.65 26.87
C GLY A 138 -16.49 -12.42 27.04
N THR A 139 -15.68 -12.66 26.00
CA THR A 139 -14.25 -12.32 26.02
C THR A 139 -14.10 -10.80 25.93
N ASP A 140 -13.51 -10.19 26.95
CA ASP A 140 -13.31 -8.75 27.07
C ASP A 140 -11.86 -8.37 26.70
N PHE A 141 -11.61 -7.08 26.47
CA PHE A 141 -10.31 -6.55 26.07
C PHE A 141 -9.16 -6.86 27.06
N SER A 142 -9.49 -7.10 28.33
CA SER A 142 -8.51 -7.44 29.36
C SER A 142 -8.13 -8.92 29.40
N ASP A 143 -8.85 -9.78 28.67
CA ASP A 143 -8.62 -11.22 28.72
C ASP A 143 -7.37 -11.60 27.93
N GLU A 144 -6.57 -12.53 28.46
CA GLU A 144 -5.33 -13.00 27.82
C GLU A 144 -5.55 -13.63 26.44
N ASN A 145 -6.76 -14.14 26.19
CA ASN A 145 -7.16 -14.76 24.93
C ASN A 145 -7.90 -13.81 23.97
N PHE A 146 -7.99 -12.52 24.30
CA PHE A 146 -8.58 -11.52 23.41
C PHE A 146 -7.72 -11.36 22.14
N VAL A 147 -8.36 -11.43 20.98
CA VAL A 147 -7.73 -11.18 19.68
C VAL A 147 -8.38 -9.97 19.03
N ASP A 148 -7.58 -8.96 18.67
CA ASP A 148 -8.04 -7.87 17.80
C ASP A 148 -8.06 -8.32 16.35
N TYR A 149 -9.19 -8.87 15.90
CA TYR A 149 -9.34 -9.41 14.54
C TYR A 149 -9.29 -8.35 13.46
N PHE A 150 -9.64 -7.08 13.74
CA PHE A 150 -9.67 -6.03 12.73
C PHE A 150 -8.27 -5.50 12.43
N LEU A 151 -7.44 -6.37 11.83
CA LEU A 151 -6.12 -6.02 11.36
C LEU A 151 -6.21 -5.03 10.18
N PRO A 152 -5.33 -4.02 10.11
CA PRO A 152 -5.24 -3.16 8.95
C PRO A 152 -4.87 -3.95 7.70
N ILE A 153 -5.58 -3.69 6.59
CA ILE A 153 -5.33 -4.32 5.30
C ILE A 153 -4.67 -3.29 4.37
N VAL A 154 -3.48 -3.59 3.87
CA VAL A 154 -2.82 -2.84 2.79
C VAL A 154 -2.97 -3.62 1.50
N ALA A 155 -3.67 -3.04 0.53
CA ALA A 155 -4.04 -3.73 -0.70
C ALA A 155 -3.23 -3.26 -1.91
N ASP A 156 -2.93 -4.21 -2.79
CA ASP A 156 -2.42 -3.98 -4.12
C ASP A 156 -3.53 -3.42 -5.01
N SER A 157 -3.36 -2.21 -5.55
CA SER A 157 -4.31 -1.64 -6.49
C SER A 157 -4.29 -2.32 -7.86
N GLU A 158 -3.37 -3.29 -8.08
CA GLU A 158 -2.73 -3.55 -9.37
C GLU A 158 -2.21 -2.21 -9.95
N PRO A 159 -1.50 -2.15 -11.09
CA PRO A 159 -1.22 -0.84 -11.66
C PRO A 159 -2.58 -0.30 -12.09
N ALA A 160 -3.07 0.74 -11.38
CA ALA A 160 -4.39 1.32 -11.60
C ALA A 160 -4.57 1.53 -13.10
N LEU A 161 -5.37 0.64 -13.72
CA LEU A 161 -5.36 0.17 -15.11
C LEU A 161 -5.68 1.26 -16.16
N GLY A 162 -5.08 2.44 -16.06
CA GLY A 162 -5.32 3.57 -16.93
C GLY A 162 -5.10 4.91 -16.24
N SER A 163 -6.13 5.76 -16.30
CA SER A 163 -6.03 7.18 -16.00
C SER A 163 -6.02 7.52 -14.50
N VAL A 164 -5.79 8.79 -14.19
CA VAL A 164 -5.96 9.35 -12.83
C VAL A 164 -7.37 9.14 -12.26
N LEU A 165 -8.41 9.08 -13.10
CA LEU A 165 -9.78 8.81 -12.64
C LEU A 165 -9.94 7.36 -12.17
N ASN A 166 -9.25 6.42 -12.82
CA ASN A 166 -9.25 5.03 -12.40
C ASN A 166 -8.58 4.89 -11.03
N ALA A 167 -7.46 5.58 -10.81
CA ALA A 167 -6.80 5.62 -9.50
C ALA A 167 -7.72 6.18 -8.41
N HIS A 168 -8.48 7.24 -8.72
CA HIS A 168 -9.46 7.84 -7.82
C HIS A 168 -10.55 6.85 -7.40
N GLU A 169 -11.19 6.19 -8.37
CA GLU A 169 -12.29 5.26 -8.10
C GLU A 169 -11.81 3.95 -7.46
N ILE A 170 -10.60 3.47 -7.80
CA ILE A 170 -10.00 2.33 -7.10
C ILE A 170 -9.77 2.68 -5.63
N MET A 171 -9.18 3.84 -5.33
CA MET A 171 -8.95 4.25 -3.94
C MET A 171 -10.27 4.37 -3.16
N LYS A 172 -11.30 4.99 -3.74
CA LYS A 172 -12.62 5.06 -3.11
C LYS A 172 -13.21 3.69 -2.84
N SER A 173 -13.12 2.77 -3.81
CA SER A 173 -13.62 1.41 -3.67
C SER A 173 -12.87 0.61 -2.61
N MET A 174 -11.54 0.80 -2.49
CA MET A 174 -10.72 0.16 -1.46
C MET A 174 -11.07 0.68 -0.06
N ILE A 175 -11.20 2.00 0.12
CA ILE A 175 -11.66 2.60 1.37
C ILE A 175 -13.07 2.12 1.71
N GLY A 176 -13.98 2.10 0.72
CA GLY A 176 -15.33 1.58 0.87
C GLY A 176 -15.37 0.12 1.35
N ALA A 177 -14.42 -0.70 0.91
CA ALA A 177 -14.26 -2.09 1.36
C ALA A 177 -13.60 -2.24 2.73
N GLY A 178 -13.02 -1.17 3.29
CA GLY A 178 -12.34 -1.17 4.57
C GLY A 178 -10.82 -1.37 4.51
N ALA A 179 -10.17 -1.00 3.40
CA ALA A 179 -8.70 -1.01 3.32
C ALA A 179 -8.11 0.10 4.20
N ALA A 180 -7.06 -0.23 4.96
CA ALA A 180 -6.29 0.73 5.75
C ALA A 180 -5.29 1.50 4.88
N GLY A 181 -4.79 0.85 3.82
CA GLY A 181 -3.90 1.46 2.87
C GLY A 181 -3.93 0.79 1.50
N VAL A 182 -3.38 1.49 0.52
CA VAL A 182 -3.31 1.03 -0.88
C VAL A 182 -1.95 1.41 -1.44
N HIS A 183 -1.32 0.49 -2.17
CA HIS A 183 -0.08 0.80 -2.89
C HIS A 183 -0.33 0.94 -4.39
N PHE A 184 0.27 1.96 -5.00
CA PHE A 184 0.19 2.23 -6.44
C PHE A 184 1.57 2.05 -7.07
N ALA A 185 1.62 1.33 -8.19
CA ALA A 185 2.85 1.07 -8.93
C ALA A 185 3.03 2.03 -10.12
N ASP A 186 4.28 2.26 -10.51
CA ASP A 186 4.67 3.14 -11.62
C ASP A 186 4.93 2.44 -12.96
N HIS A 187 4.42 1.22 -13.12
CA HIS A 187 4.44 0.52 -14.40
C HIS A 187 3.05 0.43 -15.03
N LEU A 188 3.02 0.24 -16.34
CA LEU A 188 1.79 0.09 -17.11
C LEU A 188 1.24 -1.34 -16.94
N SER A 189 -0.01 -1.46 -16.50
CA SER A 189 -0.65 -2.77 -16.33
C SER A 189 -0.88 -3.46 -17.67
N GLY A 190 -0.70 -4.79 -17.70
CA GLY A 190 -0.94 -5.63 -18.88
C GLY A 190 0.01 -5.41 -20.06
N SER A 191 0.92 -4.44 -19.98
CA SER A 191 1.82 -4.07 -21.06
C SER A 191 3.20 -4.65 -20.79
N ARG A 192 3.46 -5.80 -21.40
CA ARG A 192 4.83 -6.29 -21.57
C ARG A 192 5.22 -6.02 -23.02
N SER A 193 6.44 -5.56 -23.25
CA SER A 193 6.98 -5.50 -24.61
C SER A 193 6.82 -6.88 -25.26
N LYS A 194 6.35 -6.91 -26.51
CA LYS A 194 6.18 -8.17 -27.27
C LYS A 194 7.48 -8.92 -27.44
N ASP A 195 8.59 -8.20 -27.53
CA ASP A 195 9.91 -8.77 -27.82
C ASP A 195 10.61 -9.25 -26.55
N ASP A 196 10.54 -8.46 -25.48
CA ASP A 196 11.39 -8.64 -24.28
C ASP A 196 10.62 -9.10 -23.04
N SER A 197 9.28 -9.19 -23.09
CA SER A 197 8.42 -9.41 -21.90
C SER A 197 8.70 -8.45 -20.73
N ALA A 198 9.35 -7.31 -21.01
CA ALA A 198 9.86 -6.39 -20.01
C ALA A 198 8.76 -5.53 -19.38
N THR A 199 8.93 -5.21 -18.09
CA THR A 199 8.11 -4.23 -17.37
C THR A 199 8.31 -2.84 -17.98
N VAL A 200 7.22 -2.14 -18.27
CA VAL A 200 7.23 -0.81 -18.88
C VAL A 200 6.78 0.24 -17.85
N LEU A 201 7.66 1.19 -17.53
CA LEU A 201 7.35 2.32 -16.65
C LEU A 201 6.45 3.34 -17.34
N VAL A 202 5.62 4.02 -16.56
CA VAL A 202 5.01 5.31 -16.98
C VAL A 202 5.97 6.47 -16.64
N PRO A 203 5.82 7.67 -17.23
CA PRO A 203 6.64 8.82 -16.83
C PRO A 203 6.44 9.15 -15.35
N THR A 204 7.47 9.72 -14.71
CA THR A 204 7.45 10.04 -13.27
C THR A 204 6.22 10.87 -12.88
N SER A 205 5.92 11.91 -13.66
CA SER A 205 4.77 12.78 -13.52
C SER A 205 3.44 12.02 -13.56
N GLU A 206 3.30 11.02 -14.43
CA GLU A 206 2.07 10.23 -14.49
C GLU A 206 1.87 9.40 -13.21
N ALA A 207 2.94 8.79 -12.69
CA ALA A 207 2.88 8.07 -11.42
C ALA A 207 2.54 9.00 -10.25
N VAL A 208 3.15 10.19 -10.20
CA VAL A 208 2.82 11.24 -9.21
C VAL A 208 1.35 11.63 -9.30
N GLN A 209 0.81 11.86 -10.49
CA GLN A 209 -0.60 12.23 -10.65
C GLN A 209 -1.56 11.12 -10.16
N LYS A 210 -1.19 9.84 -10.28
CA LYS A 210 -1.98 8.74 -9.68
C LYS A 210 -1.95 8.79 -8.15
N LEU A 211 -0.81 9.08 -7.52
CA LEU A 211 -0.69 9.23 -6.07
C LEU A 211 -1.53 10.43 -5.56
N VAL A 212 -1.45 11.57 -6.25
CA VAL A 212 -2.25 12.77 -5.94
C VAL A 212 -3.75 12.46 -6.05
N SER A 213 -4.15 11.76 -7.11
CA SER A 213 -5.56 11.36 -7.33
C SER A 213 -6.08 10.40 -6.26
N ALA A 214 -5.24 9.44 -5.83
CA ALA A 214 -5.55 8.55 -4.71
C ALA A 214 -5.67 9.32 -3.38
N ARG A 215 -4.78 10.28 -3.10
CA ARG A 215 -4.92 11.14 -1.92
C ARG A 215 -6.22 11.95 -1.96
N LEU A 216 -6.57 12.48 -3.14
CA LEU A 216 -7.80 13.24 -3.32
C LEU A 216 -9.03 12.39 -2.98
N ALA A 217 -9.05 11.13 -3.44
CA ALA A 217 -10.10 10.18 -3.07
C ALA A 217 -10.19 9.95 -1.56
N ALA A 218 -9.05 9.78 -0.88
CA ALA A 218 -9.00 9.59 0.57
C ALA A 218 -9.52 10.82 1.34
N ASP A 219 -9.09 12.02 0.93
CA ASP A 219 -9.52 13.29 1.55
C ASP A 219 -11.01 13.58 1.28
N VAL A 220 -11.53 13.23 0.10
CA VAL A 220 -12.97 13.30 -0.23
C VAL A 220 -13.79 12.38 0.65
N LEU A 221 -13.30 11.15 0.91
CA LEU A 221 -13.95 10.21 1.82
C LEU A 221 -13.68 10.50 3.30
N GLY A 222 -12.81 11.46 3.61
CA GLY A 222 -12.48 11.85 4.99
C GLY A 222 -11.73 10.77 5.76
N VAL A 223 -10.98 9.90 5.09
CA VAL A 223 -10.23 8.78 5.69
C VAL A 223 -8.73 9.01 5.56
N PRO A 224 -7.94 8.91 6.64
CA PRO A 224 -6.48 9.10 6.60
C PRO A 224 -5.73 7.88 6.02
N ALA A 225 -6.29 7.26 4.98
CA ALA A 225 -5.81 6.02 4.38
C ALA A 225 -4.34 6.13 3.96
N MET A 226 -3.59 5.06 4.22
CA MET A 226 -2.17 4.99 3.91
C MET A 226 -1.95 4.81 2.41
N ILE A 227 -1.10 5.64 1.80
CA ILE A 227 -0.74 5.55 0.38
C ILE A 227 0.73 5.16 0.29
N LEU A 228 0.99 4.05 -0.42
CA LEU A 228 2.34 3.55 -0.65
C LEU A 228 2.69 3.75 -2.13
N ALA A 229 3.82 4.38 -2.41
CA ALA A 229 4.36 4.49 -3.77
C ALA A 229 5.33 3.35 -4.03
N ARG A 230 4.95 2.44 -4.93
CA ARG A 230 5.80 1.33 -5.40
C ARG A 230 6.47 1.72 -6.70
N THR A 231 7.80 1.59 -6.76
CA THR A 231 8.55 1.67 -8.02
C THR A 231 9.07 0.31 -8.45
N THR A 232 9.00 0.02 -9.75
CA THR A 232 9.61 -1.17 -10.37
C THR A 232 10.88 -0.84 -11.17
N ALA A 233 11.41 0.38 -11.02
CA ALA A 233 12.56 0.90 -11.76
C ALA A 233 13.87 0.12 -11.54
N ASP A 234 13.95 -0.74 -10.51
CA ASP A 234 15.09 -1.66 -10.33
C ASP A 234 15.21 -2.62 -11.52
N SER A 235 14.09 -3.14 -12.02
CA SER A 235 14.07 -4.17 -13.07
C SER A 235 13.46 -3.70 -14.39
N ALA A 236 12.66 -2.64 -14.40
CA ALA A 236 11.97 -2.17 -15.59
C ALA A 236 12.94 -1.55 -16.61
N SER A 237 13.10 -2.18 -17.77
CA SER A 237 14.03 -1.74 -18.83
C SER A 237 13.41 -0.83 -19.88
N LEU A 238 12.13 -0.46 -19.71
CA LEU A 238 11.38 0.37 -20.66
C LEU A 238 10.60 1.48 -19.94
N VAL A 239 10.37 2.60 -20.64
CA VAL A 239 9.43 3.66 -20.26
C VAL A 239 8.55 4.03 -21.47
N THR A 240 7.29 4.37 -21.21
CA THR A 240 6.33 4.69 -22.28
C THR A 240 6.65 5.98 -23.04
N SER A 241 7.22 6.99 -22.38
CA SER A 241 7.54 8.30 -22.97
C SER A 241 8.73 8.95 -22.25
N ASP A 242 9.49 9.74 -22.99
CA ASP A 242 10.62 10.57 -22.55
C ASP A 242 10.22 12.00 -22.17
N VAL A 243 8.92 12.28 -22.01
CA VAL A 243 8.38 13.62 -21.75
C VAL A 243 8.82 14.21 -20.39
N ASP A 244 9.18 13.36 -19.44
CA ASP A 244 9.48 13.78 -18.06
C ASP A 244 10.99 14.00 -17.86
N PRO A 245 11.43 15.22 -17.47
CA PRO A 245 12.84 15.50 -17.23
C PRO A 245 13.49 14.63 -16.14
N ASN A 246 12.73 14.13 -15.17
CA ASN A 246 13.25 13.23 -14.13
C ASN A 246 13.72 11.88 -14.71
N ASP A 247 13.16 11.49 -15.87
CA ASP A 247 13.46 10.24 -16.54
C ASP A 247 14.57 10.37 -17.59
N ALA A 248 14.87 11.60 -18.03
CA ALA A 248 15.75 11.88 -19.17
C ALA A 248 17.15 11.25 -19.05
N THR A 249 17.76 11.29 -17.87
CA THR A 249 19.11 10.74 -17.63
C THR A 249 19.17 9.21 -17.77
N PHE A 250 18.02 8.53 -17.68
CA PHE A 250 17.94 7.07 -17.75
C PHE A 250 17.58 6.57 -19.15
N VAL A 251 16.98 7.41 -20.00
CA VAL A 251 16.61 7.04 -21.38
C VAL A 251 17.87 6.88 -22.24
N THR A 252 18.00 5.76 -22.94
CA THR A 252 19.20 5.45 -23.74
C THR A 252 19.18 6.06 -25.15
N GLY A 253 18.02 6.54 -25.59
CA GLY A 253 17.75 7.00 -26.95
C GLY A 253 17.24 5.91 -27.90
N GLU A 254 17.28 4.64 -27.49
CA GLU A 254 16.75 3.53 -28.27
C GLU A 254 15.24 3.32 -28.02
N ARG A 255 14.53 2.81 -29.03
CA ARG A 255 13.10 2.49 -28.94
C ARG A 255 12.81 1.05 -29.37
N THR A 256 11.76 0.47 -28.79
CA THR A 256 11.19 -0.82 -29.22
C THR A 256 10.26 -0.64 -30.42
N GLU A 257 9.85 -1.74 -31.07
CA GLU A 257 8.85 -1.69 -32.15
C GLU A 257 7.48 -1.17 -31.68
N ASP A 258 7.09 -1.49 -30.45
CA ASP A 258 5.88 -0.95 -29.81
C ASP A 258 6.01 0.55 -29.45
N GLY A 259 7.18 1.16 -29.66
CA GLY A 259 7.43 2.59 -29.47
C GLY A 259 7.87 3.01 -28.07
N PHE A 260 8.13 2.07 -27.16
CA PHE A 260 8.66 2.36 -25.82
C PHE A 260 10.13 2.74 -25.89
N TYR A 261 10.58 3.59 -24.96
CA TYR A 261 11.99 3.96 -24.83
C TYR A 261 12.72 2.99 -23.91
N ARG A 262 13.95 2.60 -24.28
CA ARG A 262 14.82 1.81 -23.41
C ARG A 262 15.41 2.69 -22.31
N VAL A 263 15.49 2.15 -21.09
CA VAL A 263 16.05 2.85 -19.93
C VAL A 263 17.13 2.04 -19.23
N LYS A 264 18.08 2.74 -18.61
CA LYS A 264 19.03 2.18 -17.64
C LYS A 264 18.32 2.00 -16.30
N ASN A 265 17.92 0.76 -16.02
CA ASN A 265 17.29 0.35 -14.77
C ASN A 265 18.28 0.26 -13.59
N GLY A 266 17.75 0.04 -12.39
CA GLY A 266 18.52 -0.23 -11.18
C GLY A 266 18.37 0.83 -10.09
N LEU A 267 19.37 0.91 -9.21
CA LEU A 267 19.35 1.72 -7.99
C LEU A 267 19.17 3.22 -8.27
N GLU A 268 19.95 3.80 -9.20
CA GLU A 268 19.90 5.23 -9.50
C GLU A 268 18.52 5.67 -9.99
N GLN A 269 17.90 4.88 -10.88
CA GLN A 269 16.55 5.15 -11.37
C GLN A 269 15.51 4.97 -10.25
N SER A 270 15.67 3.93 -9.42
CA SER A 270 14.80 3.71 -8.26
C SER A 270 14.86 4.86 -7.26
N ILE A 271 16.05 5.40 -6.97
CA ILE A 271 16.24 6.57 -6.11
C ILE A 271 15.55 7.80 -6.71
N ALA A 272 15.76 8.10 -8.00
CA ALA A 272 15.14 9.25 -8.66
C ALA A 272 13.61 9.19 -8.58
N ARG A 273 13.03 8.00 -8.80
CA ARG A 273 11.59 7.74 -8.70
C ARG A 273 11.10 7.86 -7.26
N GLY A 274 11.78 7.23 -6.32
CA GLY A 274 11.45 7.30 -4.89
C GLY A 274 11.46 8.72 -4.33
N LEU A 275 12.46 9.54 -4.71
CA LEU A 275 12.56 10.94 -4.31
C LEU A 275 11.41 11.80 -4.86
N ALA A 276 10.95 11.52 -6.08
CA ALA A 276 9.82 12.19 -6.70
C ALA A 276 8.48 11.82 -6.03
N TYR A 277 8.34 10.57 -5.59
CA TYR A 277 7.12 10.04 -4.99
C TYR A 277 6.98 10.35 -3.50
N ALA A 278 8.09 10.46 -2.78
CA ALA A 278 8.12 10.53 -1.31
C ALA A 278 7.24 11.65 -0.72
N GLN A 279 7.11 12.80 -1.37
CA GLN A 279 6.26 13.89 -0.88
C GLN A 279 4.74 13.62 -1.06
N TYR A 280 4.36 12.70 -1.93
CA TYR A 280 2.95 12.37 -2.23
C TYR A 280 2.48 11.05 -1.61
N ALA A 281 3.40 10.28 -1.00
CA ALA A 281 3.13 8.99 -0.40
C ALA A 281 3.55 8.95 1.07
N ASP A 282 2.82 8.14 1.85
CA ASP A 282 3.14 7.89 3.25
C ASP A 282 4.36 6.96 3.37
N LEU A 283 4.46 5.96 2.48
CA LEU A 283 5.65 5.12 2.34
C LEU A 283 6.13 5.00 0.91
N VAL A 284 7.42 4.75 0.74
CA VAL A 284 8.04 4.43 -0.54
C VAL A 284 8.56 3.00 -0.52
N TRP A 285 8.36 2.28 -1.61
CA TRP A 285 8.74 0.88 -1.79
C TRP A 285 9.41 0.70 -3.16
N VAL A 286 10.57 0.04 -3.19
CA VAL A 286 11.16 -0.48 -4.42
C VAL A 286 10.88 -1.97 -4.53
N ASP A 287 10.31 -2.40 -5.66
CA ASP A 287 10.11 -3.80 -5.96
C ASP A 287 11.41 -4.45 -6.43
N THR A 288 12.17 -4.99 -5.48
CA THR A 288 13.44 -5.67 -5.74
C THR A 288 13.19 -7.15 -6.02
N GLY A 289 13.69 -7.65 -7.15
CA GLY A 289 13.53 -9.06 -7.53
C GLY A 289 14.40 -10.02 -6.69
N LYS A 290 15.40 -9.50 -5.97
CA LYS A 290 16.29 -10.25 -5.08
C LYS A 290 16.53 -9.46 -3.82
N LEU A 291 16.86 -10.17 -2.74
CA LEU A 291 17.35 -9.54 -1.53
C LEU A 291 18.74 -8.93 -1.79
N ASP A 292 18.85 -7.63 -1.54
CA ASP A 292 20.13 -6.91 -1.57
C ASP A 292 20.14 -5.83 -0.48
N MET A 293 20.88 -6.10 0.59
CA MET A 293 21.02 -5.17 1.72
C MET A 293 21.86 -3.93 1.36
N GLY A 294 22.77 -4.04 0.38
CA GLY A 294 23.54 -2.92 -0.14
C GLY A 294 22.61 -1.95 -0.88
N PHE A 295 21.78 -2.50 -1.78
CA PHE A 295 20.73 -1.73 -2.45
C PHE A 295 19.80 -1.05 -1.45
N ALA A 296 19.26 -1.80 -0.47
CA ALA A 296 18.33 -1.27 0.53
C ALA A 296 18.96 -0.12 1.34
N ARG A 297 20.24 -0.26 1.71
CA ARG A 297 20.97 0.77 2.47
C ARG A 297 21.18 2.04 1.65
N GLU A 298 21.66 1.94 0.42
CA GLU A 298 21.91 3.11 -0.43
C GLU A 298 20.61 3.81 -0.83
N PHE A 299 19.55 3.03 -1.13
CA PHE A 299 18.23 3.60 -1.39
C PHE A 299 17.69 4.36 -0.17
N ALA A 300 17.68 3.72 1.01
CA ALA A 300 17.19 4.36 2.22
C ALA A 300 17.96 5.64 2.56
N LYS A 301 19.30 5.59 2.47
CA LYS A 301 20.17 6.75 2.68
C LYS A 301 19.79 7.89 1.74
N ALA A 302 19.66 7.64 0.44
CA ALA A 302 19.32 8.68 -0.52
C ALA A 302 17.93 9.29 -0.28
N ILE A 303 16.92 8.48 0.08
CA ILE A 303 15.60 8.99 0.45
C ILE A 303 15.68 9.84 1.72
N HIS A 304 16.39 9.38 2.75
CA HIS A 304 16.49 10.07 4.04
C HIS A 304 17.36 11.32 4.02
N GLU A 305 18.31 11.44 3.09
CA GLU A 305 19.05 12.70 2.87
C GLU A 305 18.10 13.86 2.52
N LYS A 306 17.00 13.58 1.78
CA LYS A 306 15.99 14.59 1.44
C LYS A 306 14.77 14.57 2.38
N TYR A 307 14.38 13.38 2.86
CA TYR A 307 13.20 13.17 3.71
C TYR A 307 13.58 12.30 4.93
N PRO A 308 14.24 12.86 5.96
CA PRO A 308 14.90 12.11 7.04
C PRO A 308 14.02 11.12 7.82
N SER A 309 12.72 11.37 7.89
CA SER A 309 11.77 10.54 8.64
C SER A 309 10.80 9.76 7.73
N LYS A 310 11.06 9.68 6.41
CA LYS A 310 10.16 8.99 5.48
C LYS A 310 10.18 7.48 5.75
N PRO A 311 9.05 6.88 6.18
CA PRO A 311 9.00 5.43 6.36
C PRO A 311 9.08 4.72 5.01
N LEU A 312 9.77 3.59 5.00
CA LEU A 312 9.96 2.76 3.82
C LEU A 312 9.24 1.43 3.98
N ALA A 313 8.92 0.82 2.84
CA ALA A 313 8.33 -0.51 2.79
C ALA A 313 9.25 -1.49 2.03
N TYR A 314 9.31 -2.73 2.51
CA TYR A 314 10.14 -3.79 1.92
C TYR A 314 9.36 -5.10 1.79
N ASN A 315 9.51 -5.74 0.63
CA ASN A 315 8.96 -7.07 0.37
C ASN A 315 9.98 -8.14 0.81
N CYS A 316 9.74 -8.76 1.96
CA CYS A 316 10.62 -9.76 2.58
C CYS A 316 10.35 -11.19 2.09
N SER A 317 9.69 -11.37 0.94
CA SER A 317 9.32 -12.71 0.44
C SER A 317 10.54 -13.63 0.22
N THR A 318 11.62 -13.11 -0.36
CA THR A 318 12.87 -13.86 -0.59
C THR A 318 13.64 -14.15 0.70
N LEU A 319 13.45 -13.34 1.76
CA LEU A 319 14.05 -13.57 3.08
C LEU A 319 13.47 -14.76 3.82
N VAL A 320 12.27 -15.24 3.46
CA VAL A 320 11.63 -16.36 4.15
C VAL A 320 11.78 -17.65 3.36
N SER A 321 11.93 -17.58 2.04
CA SER A 321 12.16 -18.77 1.22
C SER A 321 13.58 -19.33 1.34
N ASP A 322 14.57 -18.47 1.58
CA ASP A 322 15.98 -18.82 1.35
C ASP A 322 16.81 -19.00 2.63
N MET A 323 16.23 -18.78 3.82
CA MET A 323 16.97 -18.79 5.10
C MET A 323 16.11 -19.17 6.31
N ASP A 324 16.78 -19.56 7.41
CA ASP A 324 16.14 -19.88 8.68
C ASP A 324 15.51 -18.65 9.38
N GLU A 325 14.56 -18.90 10.28
CA GLU A 325 13.76 -17.85 10.93
C GLU A 325 14.59 -16.85 11.73
N SER A 326 15.65 -17.31 12.41
CA SER A 326 16.51 -16.45 13.22
C SER A 326 17.28 -15.46 12.37
N LYS A 327 17.85 -15.92 11.24
CA LYS A 327 18.51 -15.04 10.27
C LYS A 327 17.52 -14.10 9.60
N SER A 328 16.35 -14.60 9.21
CA SER A 328 15.29 -13.79 8.62
C SER A 328 14.86 -12.66 9.56
N LEU A 329 14.68 -12.95 10.86
CA LEU A 329 14.36 -11.93 11.86
C LEU A 329 15.49 -10.91 12.03
N ALA A 330 16.74 -11.34 12.09
CA ALA A 330 17.89 -10.43 12.20
C ALA A 330 17.97 -9.47 11.01
N MET A 331 17.81 -9.97 9.79
CA MET A 331 17.82 -9.13 8.58
C MET A 331 16.64 -8.16 8.51
N ARG A 332 15.45 -8.60 8.93
CA ARG A 332 14.28 -7.71 9.04
C ARG A 332 14.50 -6.58 10.05
N LYS A 333 15.19 -6.86 11.16
CA LYS A 333 15.62 -5.81 12.11
C LYS A 333 16.65 -4.86 11.50
N GLU A 334 17.60 -5.38 10.72
CA GLU A 334 18.54 -4.52 9.98
C GLU A 334 17.84 -3.61 8.97
N LEU A 335 16.84 -4.12 8.25
CA LEU A 335 15.99 -3.30 7.39
C LEU A 335 15.24 -2.23 8.19
N ALA A 336 14.70 -2.57 9.36
CA ALA A 336 14.01 -1.60 10.22
C ALA A 336 14.94 -0.45 10.66
N LEU A 337 16.21 -0.75 10.98
CA LEU A 337 17.22 0.26 11.31
C LEU A 337 17.51 1.23 10.16
N LEU A 338 17.18 0.85 8.91
CA LEU A 338 17.26 1.69 7.72
C LEU A 338 15.92 2.42 7.42
N GLY A 339 14.93 2.33 8.31
CA GLY A 339 13.61 2.96 8.18
C GLY A 339 12.55 2.13 7.44
N TYR A 340 12.83 0.86 7.11
CA TYR A 340 11.83 -0.05 6.54
C TYR A 340 10.89 -0.60 7.63
N HIS A 341 9.98 0.25 8.11
CA HIS A 341 9.06 -0.11 9.20
C HIS A 341 7.83 -0.92 8.74
N TYR A 342 7.48 -0.88 7.44
CA TYR A 342 6.44 -1.75 6.89
C TYR A 342 7.07 -2.88 6.09
N GLN A 343 7.05 -4.10 6.63
CA GLN A 343 7.66 -5.27 6.01
C GLN A 343 6.64 -6.37 5.82
N PHE A 344 6.56 -6.91 4.61
CA PHE A 344 5.55 -7.91 4.27
C PHE A 344 6.12 -9.11 3.53
N ILE A 345 5.47 -10.26 3.73
CA ILE A 345 5.76 -11.52 3.03
C ILE A 345 4.57 -11.86 2.16
N ASN A 346 4.80 -12.09 0.87
CA ASN A 346 3.73 -12.50 -0.04
C ASN A 346 3.17 -13.87 0.33
N ALA A 347 1.87 -14.05 0.11
CA ALA A 347 1.16 -15.26 0.49
C ALA A 347 1.68 -16.53 -0.23
N ASN A 348 2.28 -16.37 -1.42
CA ASN A 348 2.79 -17.48 -2.22
C ASN A 348 3.99 -18.19 -1.57
N VAL A 349 4.78 -17.48 -0.76
CA VAL A 349 5.91 -18.07 -0.04
C VAL A 349 5.40 -18.96 1.09
N LEU A 350 4.32 -18.55 1.75
CA LEU A 350 3.71 -19.29 2.87
C LEU A 350 3.01 -20.57 2.41
N SER A 351 2.45 -20.59 1.19
CA SER A 351 1.87 -21.81 0.62
C SER A 351 2.95 -22.87 0.28
N MET A 352 4.13 -22.44 -0.17
CA MET A 352 5.22 -23.36 -0.52
C MET A 352 5.81 -24.04 0.72
N SER A 353 5.94 -23.33 1.84
CA SER A 353 6.41 -23.93 3.11
C SER A 353 5.40 -24.94 3.67
N MET A 354 4.09 -24.71 3.52
CA MET A 354 3.05 -25.68 3.92
C MET A 354 3.04 -26.93 3.04
N GLU A 355 3.19 -26.79 1.71
CA GLU A 355 3.30 -27.94 0.81
C GLU A 355 4.55 -28.77 1.10
N GLN A 356 5.69 -28.13 1.38
CA GLN A 356 6.92 -28.82 1.76
C GLN A 356 6.78 -29.58 3.09
N ALA A 357 6.14 -28.97 4.11
CA ALA A 357 5.85 -29.63 5.38
C ALA A 357 4.93 -30.86 5.21
N SER A 358 3.89 -30.74 4.39
CA SER A 358 2.97 -31.85 4.11
C SER A 358 3.64 -33.03 3.38
N ARG A 359 4.63 -32.76 2.53
CA ARG A 359 5.43 -33.79 1.85
C ARG A 359 6.44 -34.47 2.76
N SER A 360 6.96 -33.77 3.78
CA SER A 360 7.85 -34.37 4.79
C SER A 360 7.11 -35.20 5.83
N GLU A 361 5.82 -34.95 6.08
CA GLU A 361 4.99 -35.79 6.96
C GLU A 361 4.42 -37.03 6.25
N ALA A 362 4.40 -37.02 4.92
CA ALA A 362 3.91 -38.12 4.08
C ALA A 362 5.03 -39.08 3.60
N ALA A 363 6.29 -38.81 3.95
CA ALA A 363 7.47 -39.63 3.67
C ALA A 363 8.03 -40.20 4.97
#